data_AF-A0A8B8CCS5-F1
#
_entry.id   AF-A0A8B8CCS5-F1
#
_cell.length_a   1.000
_cell.length_b   1.000
_cell.length_c   1.000
_cell.angle_alpha   90.00
_cell.angle_beta   90.00
_cell.angle_gamma   90.00
#
_symmetry.space_group_name_H-M   'P 1'
#
loop_
_entity.id
_entity.type
_entity.pdbx_description
1 polymer ?
#
loop_
_entity_poly.entity_id
_entity_poly.type
_entity_poly.pdbx_seq_one_letter_code
_entity_poly.pdbx_strand_id
1 'polypeptide(L)'
;MKEQSEFLKTLGFTSTYIGKTPEEDMMILDERFQFLFTSPEAILSITKWRNMVTRSQHFKLIVIDEAHTVIRWGESGAGGDEPFRAWYGKIGEIRSLVQCPILLMTATANKAARADLKRKFALNNCHEIIDNPDRDNIKLFVKKCI
;
A
#
# COMPACT_ATOMS: atom_id res chain seq x y z
N MET A 1 -5.70 -8.53 0.02
CA MET A 1 -5.75 -8.55 1.51
C MET A 1 -6.17 -9.91 2.07
N LYS A 2 -7.40 -10.39 1.85
CA LYS A 2 -7.86 -11.69 2.40
C LYS A 2 -6.94 -12.86 2.02
N GLU A 3 -6.74 -13.08 0.71
CA GLU A 3 -5.91 -14.17 0.20
C GLU A 3 -4.46 -14.11 0.72
N GLN A 4 -3.86 -12.92 0.74
CA GLN A 4 -2.51 -12.70 1.29
C GLN A 4 -2.45 -13.01 2.80
N SER A 5 -3.48 -12.62 3.56
CA SER A 5 -3.56 -12.92 5.00
C SER A 5 -3.71 -14.41 5.25
N GLU A 6 -4.54 -15.10 4.47
CA GLU A 6 -4.71 -16.55 4.55
C GLU A 6 -3.41 -17.28 4.19
N PHE A 7 -2.71 -16.85 3.14
CA PHE A 7 -1.40 -17.39 2.77
C PHE A 7 -0.36 -17.20 3.88
N LEU A 8 -0.26 -16.02 4.50
CA LEU A 8 0.67 -15.81 5.62
C LEU A 8 0.37 -16.71 6.81
N LYS A 9 -0.90 -17.03 7.06
CA LYS A 9 -1.30 -17.99 8.10
C LYS A 9 -0.86 -19.41 7.77
N THR A 10 -0.87 -19.84 6.51
CA THR A 10 -0.35 -21.17 6.14
C THR A 10 1.15 -21.30 6.37
N LEU A 11 1.88 -20.16 6.36
CA LEU A 11 3.29 -20.08 6.71
C LEU A 11 3.56 -19.96 8.22
N GLY A 12 2.51 -19.95 9.06
CA GLY A 12 2.62 -19.88 10.52
C GLY A 12 2.69 -18.46 11.10
N PHE A 13 2.47 -17.42 10.30
CA PHE A 13 2.43 -16.03 10.80
C PHE A 13 1.03 -15.63 11.28
N THR A 14 0.97 -14.78 12.30
CA THR A 14 -0.29 -14.14 12.69
C THR A 14 -0.61 -12.99 11.72
N SER A 15 -1.76 -13.06 11.04
CA SER A 15 -2.18 -12.05 10.09
C SER A 15 -3.68 -11.75 10.16
N THR A 16 -4.07 -10.52 9.88
CA THR A 16 -5.48 -10.13 9.67
C THR A 16 -5.59 -8.87 8.79
N TYR A 17 -6.82 -8.42 8.54
CA TYR A 17 -7.14 -7.14 7.95
C TYR A 17 -8.25 -6.43 8.73
N ILE A 18 -8.21 -5.10 8.74
CA ILE A 18 -9.20 -4.25 9.42
C ILE A 18 -10.62 -4.53 8.90
N GLY A 19 -11.58 -4.67 9.81
CA GLY A 19 -12.99 -4.86 9.47
C GLY A 19 -13.36 -6.30 9.12
N LYS A 20 -12.50 -7.29 9.44
CA LYS A 20 -12.81 -8.70 9.24
C LYS A 20 -13.88 -9.21 10.21
N THR A 21 -13.68 -9.07 11.52
CA THR A 21 -14.68 -9.31 12.56
C THR A 21 -14.45 -8.37 13.75
N PRO A 22 -15.47 -8.10 14.60
CA PRO A 22 -15.29 -7.31 15.82
C PRO A 22 -14.23 -7.87 16.78
N GLU A 23 -14.11 -9.19 16.88
CA GLU A 23 -13.13 -9.86 17.75
C GLU A 23 -11.70 -9.65 17.23
N GLU A 24 -11.48 -9.81 15.93
CA GLU A 24 -10.16 -9.55 15.35
C GLU A 24 -9.82 -8.05 15.42
N ASP A 25 -10.79 -7.15 15.29
CA ASP A 25 -10.61 -5.71 15.51
C ASP A 25 -10.06 -5.39 16.91
N MET A 26 -10.53 -6.08 17.95
CA MET A 26 -9.98 -5.93 19.31
C MET A 26 -8.56 -6.48 19.41
N MET A 27 -8.30 -7.65 18.82
CA MET A 27 -6.95 -8.24 18.78
C MET A 27 -5.94 -7.38 18.00
N ILE A 28 -6.41 -6.61 17.01
CA ILE A 28 -5.58 -5.62 16.30
C ILE A 28 -5.16 -4.50 17.25
N LEU A 29 -6.09 -3.97 18.05
CA LEU A 29 -5.80 -2.91 19.02
C LEU A 29 -4.87 -3.39 20.15
N ASP A 30 -4.91 -4.69 20.46
CA ASP A 30 -3.99 -5.36 21.39
C ASP A 30 -2.66 -5.76 20.72
N GLU A 31 -2.40 -5.34 19.48
CA GLU A 31 -1.15 -5.55 18.74
C GLU A 31 -0.74 -7.03 18.59
N ARG A 32 -1.73 -7.93 18.42
CA ARG A 32 -1.53 -9.40 18.43
C ARG A 32 -1.09 -10.00 17.08
N PHE A 33 -0.97 -9.18 16.04
CA PHE A 33 -0.70 -9.63 14.67
C PHE A 33 0.66 -9.16 14.16
N GLN A 34 1.39 -10.06 13.50
CA GLN A 34 2.64 -9.74 12.81
C GLN A 34 2.38 -8.99 11.48
N PHE A 35 1.28 -9.33 10.79
CA PHE A 35 0.89 -8.68 9.54
C PHE A 35 -0.54 -8.15 9.60
N LEU A 36 -0.69 -6.85 9.44
CA LEU A 36 -1.98 -6.16 9.37
C LEU A 36 -2.18 -5.55 7.99
N PHE A 37 -3.23 -5.96 7.29
CA PHE A 37 -3.64 -5.33 6.04
C PHE A 37 -4.77 -4.31 6.28
N THR A 38 -4.76 -3.23 5.52
CA THR A 38 -5.75 -2.15 5.64
C THR A 38 -5.84 -1.34 4.36
N SER A 39 -6.93 -0.62 4.17
CA SER A 39 -7.04 0.40 3.14
C SER A 39 -6.61 1.79 3.64
N PRO A 40 -6.23 2.71 2.74
CA PRO A 40 -6.01 4.12 3.07
C PRO A 40 -7.20 4.77 3.77
N GLU A 41 -8.43 4.44 3.32
CA GLU A 41 -9.67 4.97 3.90
C GLU A 41 -9.76 4.64 5.40
N ALA A 42 -9.51 3.39 5.78
CA ALA A 42 -9.60 2.96 7.17
C ALA A 42 -8.60 3.71 8.07
N ILE A 43 -7.36 3.91 7.61
CA ILE A 43 -6.31 4.58 8.41
C ILE A 43 -6.53 6.10 8.49
N LEU A 44 -6.95 6.74 7.39
CA LEU A 44 -7.02 8.20 7.34
C LEU A 44 -8.36 8.76 7.81
N SER A 45 -9.48 8.05 7.58
CA SER A 45 -10.82 8.56 7.86
C SER A 45 -11.39 8.11 9.20
N ILE A 46 -10.93 6.97 9.75
CA ILE A 46 -11.49 6.40 10.98
C ILE A 46 -10.53 6.67 12.14
N THR A 47 -10.97 7.51 13.09
CA THR A 47 -10.17 7.96 14.24
C THR A 47 -9.59 6.80 15.06
N LYS A 48 -10.35 5.71 15.25
CA LYS A 48 -9.90 4.51 15.97
C LYS A 48 -8.58 3.97 15.41
N TRP A 49 -8.53 3.75 14.10
CA TRP A 49 -7.37 3.16 13.43
C TRP A 49 -6.23 4.15 13.27
N ARG A 50 -6.55 5.41 12.99
CA ARG A 50 -5.56 6.48 12.95
C ARG A 50 -4.81 6.61 14.28
N ASN A 51 -5.53 6.53 15.40
CA ASN A 51 -4.95 6.61 16.74
C ASN A 51 -4.08 5.40 17.05
N MET A 52 -4.51 4.18 16.65
CA MET A 52 -3.69 2.97 16.77
C MET A 52 -2.36 3.13 16.03
N VAL A 53 -2.39 3.57 14.76
CA VAL A 53 -1.17 3.79 13.97
C VAL A 53 -0.24 4.82 14.61
N THR A 54 -0.79 5.91 15.13
CA THR A 54 -0.02 7.02 15.70
C THR A 54 0.60 6.67 17.06
N ARG A 55 -0.07 5.86 17.88
CA ARG A 55 0.37 5.55 19.26
C ARG A 55 1.29 4.34 19.33
N SER A 56 1.13 3.39 18.41
CA SER A 56 1.90 2.16 18.41
C SER A 56 3.39 2.42 18.12
N GLN A 57 4.25 1.80 18.92
CA GLN A 57 5.70 1.73 18.67
C GLN A 57 6.12 0.39 18.06
N HIS A 58 5.15 -0.47 17.76
CA HIS A 58 5.39 -1.85 17.32
C HIS A 58 5.53 -1.98 15.81
N PHE A 59 5.02 -1.03 15.02
CA PHE A 59 5.19 -1.04 13.57
C PHE A 59 6.67 -0.98 13.17
N LYS A 60 7.15 -2.04 12.52
CA LYS A 60 8.54 -2.14 12.03
C LYS A 60 8.69 -1.76 10.56
N LEU A 61 7.62 -1.85 9.78
CA LEU A 61 7.59 -1.52 8.36
C LEU A 61 6.15 -1.18 7.96
N ILE A 62 5.98 -0.16 7.13
CA ILE A 62 4.75 0.07 6.38
C ILE A 62 5.00 -0.27 4.91
N VAL A 63 4.13 -1.08 4.32
CA VAL A 63 4.19 -1.45 2.90
C VAL A 63 2.98 -0.83 2.20
N ILE A 64 3.24 -0.09 1.12
CA ILE A 64 2.22 0.41 0.22
C ILE A 64 2.29 -0.41 -1.06
N ASP A 65 1.34 -1.33 -1.20
CA ASP A 65 1.16 -2.11 -2.42
C ASP A 65 0.44 -1.28 -3.49
N GLU A 66 0.70 -1.59 -4.75
CA GLU A 66 0.20 -0.84 -5.91
C GLU A 66 0.38 0.68 -5.80
N ALA A 67 1.56 1.11 -5.34
CA ALA A 67 1.84 2.51 -5.01
C ALA A 67 1.55 3.48 -6.17
N HIS A 68 1.62 3.03 -7.43
CA HIS A 68 1.29 3.84 -8.60
C HIS A 68 -0.16 4.37 -8.59
N THR A 69 -1.08 3.72 -7.87
CA THR A 69 -2.48 4.15 -7.72
C THR A 69 -2.63 5.46 -6.95
N VAL A 70 -1.67 5.82 -6.09
CA VAL A 70 -1.62 7.09 -5.36
C VAL A 70 -1.63 8.29 -6.32
N ILE A 71 -1.00 8.15 -7.48
CA ILE A 71 -0.97 9.18 -8.52
C ILE A 71 -2.22 9.07 -9.39
N ARG A 72 -2.55 7.86 -9.87
CA ARG A 72 -3.64 7.68 -10.86
C ARG A 72 -5.04 7.90 -10.31
N TRP A 73 -5.29 7.55 -9.05
CA TRP A 73 -6.63 7.54 -8.47
C TRP A 73 -6.83 8.61 -7.40
N GLY A 74 -5.72 9.14 -6.88
CA GLY A 74 -5.71 10.13 -5.81
C GLY A 74 -5.70 11.58 -6.29
N GLU A 75 -5.44 11.82 -7.59
CA GLU A 75 -5.41 13.16 -8.19
C GLU A 75 -6.65 13.37 -9.07
N SER A 76 -7.16 14.60 -9.07
CA SER A 76 -8.17 15.02 -10.06
C SER A 76 -7.59 14.90 -11.46
N GLY A 77 -8.38 14.38 -12.40
CA GLY A 77 -7.98 14.34 -13.80
C GLY A 77 -7.75 15.75 -14.36
N ALA A 78 -7.07 15.85 -15.51
CA ALA A 78 -6.81 17.13 -16.17
C ALA A 78 -8.08 17.95 -16.50
N GLY A 79 -9.27 17.33 -16.43
CA GLY A 79 -10.58 17.97 -16.58
C GLY A 79 -11.19 18.54 -15.29
N GLY A 80 -10.53 18.43 -14.14
CA GLY A 80 -11.05 18.91 -12.85
C GLY A 80 -12.04 17.96 -12.16
N ASP A 81 -12.15 16.72 -12.64
CA ASP A 81 -13.01 15.70 -12.05
C ASP A 81 -12.57 15.32 -10.63
N GLU A 82 -13.53 14.88 -9.81
CA GLU A 82 -13.21 14.36 -8.47
C GLU A 82 -12.31 13.12 -8.57
N PRO A 83 -11.31 12.98 -7.67
CA PRO A 83 -10.43 11.82 -7.65
C PRO A 83 -11.23 10.55 -7.34
N PHE A 84 -11.06 9.53 -8.17
CA PHE A 84 -11.74 8.23 -8.07
C PHE A 84 -11.63 7.60 -6.67
N ARG A 85 -10.48 7.75 -6.00
CA ARG A 85 -10.28 7.40 -4.58
C ARG A 85 -9.45 8.45 -3.87
N ALA A 86 -10.10 9.53 -3.45
CA ALA A 86 -9.47 10.67 -2.78
C ALA A 86 -8.47 10.29 -1.66
N TRP A 87 -8.77 9.26 -0.87
CA TRP A 87 -7.91 8.82 0.23
C TRP A 87 -6.56 8.24 -0.21
N TYR A 88 -6.47 7.68 -1.42
CA TYR A 88 -5.21 7.20 -1.98
C TYR A 88 -4.26 8.36 -2.25
N GLY A 89 -4.75 9.52 -2.69
CA GLY A 89 -3.92 10.71 -2.91
C GLY A 89 -3.34 11.30 -1.61
N LYS A 90 -3.99 11.00 -0.47
CA LYS A 90 -3.63 11.51 0.86
C LYS A 90 -2.78 10.56 1.70
N ILE A 91 -2.59 9.31 1.26
CA ILE A 91 -1.89 8.29 2.06
C ILE A 91 -0.45 8.63 2.40
N GLY A 92 0.19 9.55 1.67
CA GLY A 92 1.50 10.10 2.03
C GLY A 92 1.54 10.71 3.45
N GLU A 93 0.41 11.17 3.97
CA GLU A 93 0.25 11.66 5.35
C GLU A 93 0.67 10.63 6.41
N ILE A 94 0.61 9.33 6.10
CA ILE A 94 1.06 8.28 7.01
C ILE A 94 2.52 8.45 7.42
N ARG A 95 3.35 9.09 6.58
CA ARG A 95 4.74 9.40 6.90
C ARG A 95 4.87 10.31 8.13
N SER A 96 3.89 11.17 8.38
CA SER A 96 3.81 12.03 9.57
C SER A 96 3.27 11.30 10.81
N LEU A 97 2.64 10.13 10.64
CA LEU A 97 2.02 9.35 11.71
C LEU A 97 2.93 8.26 12.27
N VAL A 98 3.85 7.75 11.46
CA VAL A 98 4.77 6.67 11.84
C VAL A 98 6.22 7.12 11.72
N GLN A 99 7.14 6.47 12.42
CA GLN A 99 8.58 6.68 12.29
C GLN A 99 9.32 5.54 11.58
N CYS A 100 8.68 4.38 11.42
CA CYS A 100 9.30 3.22 10.77
C CYS A 100 9.54 3.42 9.26
N PRO A 101 10.39 2.59 8.64
CA PRO A 101 10.59 2.60 7.19
C PRO A 101 9.28 2.39 6.41
N ILE A 102 9.21 2.98 5.22
CA ILE A 102 8.12 2.76 4.26
C ILE A 102 8.69 2.08 3.01
N LEU A 103 8.08 0.98 2.60
CA LEU A 103 8.34 0.30 1.34
C LEU A 103 7.20 0.59 0.37
N LEU A 104 7.52 1.13 -0.80
CA LEU A 104 6.56 1.31 -1.89
C LEU A 104 6.78 0.19 -2.92
N MET A 105 5.74 -0.58 -3.22
CA MET A 105 5.77 -1.65 -4.22
C MET A 105 4.82 -1.32 -5.36
N THR A 106 5.25 -1.56 -6.60
CA THR A 106 4.41 -1.37 -7.79
C THR A 106 5.04 -2.06 -9.00
N ALA A 107 4.21 -2.65 -9.86
CA ALA A 107 4.66 -3.21 -11.13
C ALA A 107 4.94 -2.13 -12.19
N THR A 108 4.14 -1.06 -12.21
CA THR A 108 4.23 -0.01 -13.25
C THR A 108 4.50 1.36 -12.64
N ALA A 109 5.73 1.86 -12.77
CA ALA A 109 6.06 3.24 -12.46
C ALA A 109 7.23 3.74 -13.31
N ASN A 110 6.94 4.66 -14.23
CA ASN A 110 7.98 5.35 -15.00
C ASN A 110 8.78 6.32 -14.09
N LYS A 111 9.86 6.91 -14.64
CA LYS A 111 10.75 7.79 -13.88
C LYS A 111 10.02 8.96 -13.21
N ALA A 112 9.05 9.58 -13.90
CA ALA A 112 8.27 10.69 -13.35
C ALA A 112 7.36 10.22 -12.20
N ALA A 113 6.63 9.12 -12.38
CA ALA A 113 5.79 8.53 -11.35
C ALA A 113 6.59 8.15 -10.10
N ARG A 114 7.80 7.59 -10.26
CA ARG A 114 8.69 7.29 -9.12
C ARG A 114 9.12 8.56 -8.38
N ALA A 115 9.47 9.63 -9.10
CA ALA A 115 9.81 10.92 -8.48
C ALA A 115 8.63 11.51 -7.70
N ASP A 116 7.42 11.42 -8.24
CA ASP A 116 6.20 11.88 -7.59
C ASP A 116 5.87 11.07 -6.33
N LEU A 117 6.01 9.74 -6.38
CA LEU A 117 5.84 8.88 -5.21
C LEU A 117 6.84 9.23 -4.12
N LYS A 118 8.13 9.38 -4.45
CA LYS A 118 9.14 9.79 -3.48
C LYS A 118 8.79 11.11 -2.80
N ARG A 119 8.31 12.10 -3.58
CA ARG A 119 7.86 13.39 -3.04
C ARG A 119 6.66 13.24 -2.12
N LYS A 120 5.60 12.53 -2.55
CA LYS A 120 4.36 12.36 -1.77
C LYS A 120 4.57 11.65 -0.43
N PHE A 121 5.52 10.70 -0.37
CA PHE A 121 5.84 9.96 0.84
C PHE A 121 7.07 10.52 1.60
N ALA A 122 7.59 11.68 1.18
CA ALA A 122 8.81 12.31 1.72
C ALA A 122 9.98 11.33 1.90
N LEU A 123 10.23 10.51 0.87
CA LEU A 123 11.28 9.48 0.87
C LEU A 123 12.63 10.09 0.54
N ASN A 124 13.31 10.61 1.58
CA ASN A 124 14.68 11.11 1.49
C ASN A 124 15.67 9.95 1.45
N ASN A 125 16.67 10.00 0.55
CA ASN A 125 17.70 8.96 0.39
C ASN A 125 17.13 7.53 0.18
N CYS A 126 15.97 7.42 -0.46
CA CYS A 126 15.34 6.12 -0.74
C CYS A 126 16.15 5.29 -1.73
N HIS A 127 16.38 4.03 -1.35
CA HIS A 127 16.92 3.00 -2.23
C HIS A 127 15.84 2.59 -3.25
N GLU A 128 16.15 2.68 -4.54
CA GLU A 128 15.28 2.23 -5.63
C GLU A 128 15.79 0.89 -6.17
N ILE A 129 14.89 -0.10 -6.22
CA ILE A 129 15.11 -1.36 -6.93
C ILE A 129 14.18 -1.35 -8.14
N ILE A 130 14.76 -1.43 -9.33
CA ILE A 130 14.03 -1.44 -10.60
C ILE A 130 14.48 -2.69 -11.35
N ASP A 131 13.53 -3.54 -11.68
CA ASP A 131 13.78 -4.78 -12.39
C ASP A 131 13.12 -4.78 -13.77
N ASN A 132 13.72 -5.50 -14.72
CA ASN A 132 13.15 -5.66 -16.05
C ASN A 132 12.06 -6.75 -15.98
N PRO A 133 10.79 -6.46 -16.36
CA PRO A 133 9.74 -7.47 -16.35
C PRO A 133 9.91 -8.52 -17.45
N ASP A 134 10.86 -8.35 -18.38
CA ASP A 134 11.11 -9.29 -19.47
C ASP A 134 11.39 -10.71 -18.96
N ARG A 135 10.90 -11.69 -19.71
CA ARG A 135 10.95 -13.11 -19.34
C ARG A 135 11.42 -13.91 -20.54
N ASP A 136 12.68 -14.33 -20.51
CA ASP A 136 13.30 -15.11 -21.59
C ASP A 136 12.53 -16.40 -21.93
N ASN A 137 11.76 -16.94 -20.98
CA ASN A 137 10.92 -18.12 -21.14
C ASN A 137 9.53 -17.84 -21.75
N ILE A 138 9.19 -16.58 -22.06
CA ILE A 138 7.92 -16.17 -22.66
C ILE A 138 8.15 -15.63 -24.06
N LYS A 139 7.63 -16.33 -25.08
CA LYS A 139 7.69 -15.89 -26.48
C LYS A 139 6.35 -15.34 -26.93
N LEU A 140 6.35 -14.14 -27.52
CA LEU A 140 5.15 -13.49 -28.05
C LEU A 140 5.07 -13.72 -29.57
N PHE A 141 3.91 -14.14 -30.07
CA PHE A 141 3.65 -14.30 -31.50
C PHE A 141 2.29 -13.68 -31.85
N VAL A 142 2.23 -12.95 -32.97
CA VAL A 142 1.00 -12.33 -33.48
C VAL A 142 0.69 -12.94 -34.84
N LYS A 143 -0.49 -13.56 -34.98
CA LYS A 143 -0.98 -14.11 -36.24
C LYS A 143 -2.19 -13.32 -36.71
N LYS A 144 -2.16 -12.86 -37.96
CA LYS A 144 -3.36 -12.31 -38.61
C LYS A 144 -4.33 -13.45 -38.88
N CYS A 145 -5.56 -13.33 -38.39
CA CYS A 145 -6.66 -14.21 -38.82
C CYS A 145 -7.11 -13.77 -40.23
N ILE A 146 -7.24 -14.74 -41.15
CA ILE A 146 -7.75 -14.58 -42.52
C ILE A 146 -9.18 -15.08 -42.52
#